data_AF-A0A2D9W9F2-F1
#
_entry.id   AF-A0A2D9W9F2-F1
#
_cell.length_a   1.000
_cell.length_b   1.000
_cell.length_c   1.000
_cell.angle_alpha   90.00
_cell.angle_beta   90.00
_cell.angle_gamma   90.00
#
_symmetry.space_group_name_H-M   'P 1'
#
loop_
_entity.id
_entity.type
_entity.pdbx_description
1 polymer ?
#
loop_
_entity_poly.entity_id
_entity_poly.type
_entity_poly.pdbx_seq_one_letter_code
_entity_poly.pdbx_strand_id
1 'polypeptide(L)'
;METILVEPILARFGLGDPEWLDPATAAVIVLIAVVTAFIVHKLVFPLIVKFTQWTPTDLDSRMVRSVRWPVTFGIVVLGGYLAAIISFDLTASEQGRADTIARAMGIVVGITVAVGLLSSAIDWYLENLATRTNHVIDLRLFPLIRRVGGVIIYGIGALLVLDIMDINISPLIAGLGLGGLAVALAIQPTLANLFAGTYVMT
;
A
#
# COMPACT_ATOMS: atom_id res chain seq x y z
N MET A 1 -17.33 -18.14 41.92
CA MET A 1 -17.78 -19.49 42.35
C MET A 1 -18.95 -20.01 41.53
N GLU A 2 -19.70 -19.19 40.79
CA GLU A 2 -20.79 -19.66 39.92
C GLU A 2 -20.32 -20.25 38.57
N THR A 3 -19.16 -19.86 38.05
CA THR A 3 -18.65 -20.34 36.73
C THR A 3 -18.19 -21.80 36.72
N ILE A 4 -17.80 -22.36 37.87
CA ILE A 4 -17.22 -23.72 37.96
C ILE A 4 -18.30 -24.81 37.82
N LEU A 5 -19.58 -24.48 38.05
CA LEU A 5 -20.69 -25.43 37.98
C LEU A 5 -21.46 -25.36 36.65
N VAL A 6 -21.25 -24.33 35.83
CA VAL A 6 -22.03 -24.10 34.60
C VAL A 6 -21.43 -24.88 33.42
N GLU A 7 -20.11 -24.91 33.27
CA GLU A 7 -19.42 -25.65 32.21
C GLU A 7 -19.73 -27.16 32.16
N PRO A 8 -19.71 -27.92 33.28
CA PRO A 8 -20.04 -29.34 33.24
C PRO A 8 -21.52 -29.62 32.95
N ILE A 9 -22.42 -28.66 33.21
CA ILE A 9 -23.84 -28.77 32.88
C ILE A 9 -24.05 -28.53 31.39
N LEU A 10 -23.40 -27.51 30.81
CA LEU A 10 -23.49 -27.22 29.37
C LEU A 10 -22.88 -28.33 28.50
N ALA A 11 -21.76 -28.92 28.94
CA ALA A 11 -21.14 -30.07 28.28
C ALA A 11 -22.03 -31.33 28.27
N ARG A 12 -22.85 -31.54 29.31
CA ARG A 12 -23.79 -32.67 29.40
C ARG A 12 -25.01 -32.54 28.48
N PHE A 13 -25.34 -31.32 28.06
CA PHE A 13 -26.42 -31.03 27.10
C PHE A 13 -25.93 -30.87 25.65
N GLY A 14 -24.64 -31.11 25.37
CA GLY A 14 -24.07 -30.88 24.02
C GLY A 14 -24.06 -29.41 23.61
N LEU A 15 -24.13 -28.50 24.59
CA LEU A 15 -24.06 -27.04 24.46
C LEU A 15 -22.70 -26.51 24.93
N GLY A 16 -21.67 -27.35 24.98
CA GLY A 16 -20.29 -26.88 24.96
C GLY A 16 -19.98 -26.31 23.57
N ASP A 17 -19.18 -25.24 23.50
CA ASP A 17 -18.86 -24.46 22.30
C ASP A 17 -18.95 -25.30 21.02
N PRO A 18 -20.02 -25.15 20.22
CA PRO A 18 -20.20 -25.98 19.04
C PRO A 18 -19.00 -25.81 18.11
N GLU A 19 -18.32 -26.91 17.77
CA GLU A 19 -17.18 -26.93 16.82
C GLU A 19 -17.51 -26.28 15.45
N TRP A 20 -18.80 -26.06 15.18
CA TRP A 20 -19.33 -25.40 14.00
C TRP A 20 -19.41 -23.86 14.10
N LEU A 21 -19.38 -23.27 15.29
CA LEU A 21 -19.46 -21.81 15.47
C LEU A 21 -18.22 -21.10 14.96
N ASP A 22 -17.04 -21.69 15.16
CA ASP A 22 -15.76 -21.17 14.72
C ASP A 22 -15.67 -21.04 13.19
N PRO A 23 -15.89 -22.11 12.38
CA PRO A 23 -15.91 -21.98 10.93
C PRO A 23 -17.08 -21.13 10.42
N ALA A 24 -18.22 -21.11 11.12
CA ALA A 24 -19.37 -20.29 10.73
C ALA A 24 -19.11 -18.79 10.92
N THR A 25 -18.51 -18.37 12.04
CA THR A 25 -18.13 -16.97 12.27
C THR A 25 -17.05 -16.54 11.26
N ALA A 26 -16.10 -17.42 10.92
CA ALA A 26 -15.08 -17.13 9.92
C ALA A 26 -15.72 -16.86 8.56
N ALA A 27 -16.65 -17.73 8.16
CA ALA A 27 -17.37 -17.60 6.91
C ALA A 27 -18.18 -16.30 6.84
N VAL A 28 -18.80 -15.87 7.95
CA VAL A 28 -19.53 -14.59 8.01
C VAL A 28 -18.59 -13.40 7.86
N ILE A 29 -17.44 -13.40 8.55
CA ILE A 29 -16.47 -12.30 8.45
C ILE A 29 -15.90 -12.20 7.04
N VAL A 30 -15.51 -13.33 6.43
CA VAL A 30 -15.04 -13.37 5.04
C VAL A 30 -16.14 -12.89 4.09
N LEU A 31 -17.39 -13.31 4.29
CA LEU A 31 -18.52 -12.86 3.49
C LEU A 31 -18.68 -11.33 3.58
N ILE A 32 -18.65 -10.77 4.80
CA ILE A 32 -18.74 -9.32 5.03
C ILE A 32 -17.58 -8.60 4.34
N ALA A 33 -16.35 -9.12 4.45
CA ALA A 33 -15.19 -8.52 3.81
C ALA A 33 -15.28 -8.55 2.28
N VAL A 34 -15.71 -9.67 1.70
CA VAL A 34 -15.92 -9.80 0.24
C VAL A 34 -17.03 -8.88 -0.23
N VAL A 35 -18.15 -8.80 0.50
CA VAL A 35 -19.25 -7.86 0.21
C VAL A 35 -18.76 -6.42 0.31
N THR A 36 -17.97 -6.09 1.33
CA THR A 36 -17.37 -4.76 1.50
C THR A 36 -16.42 -4.43 0.35
N ALA A 37 -15.54 -5.36 -0.03
CA ALA A 37 -14.65 -5.21 -1.17
C ALA A 37 -15.43 -5.02 -2.47
N PHE A 38 -16.51 -5.79 -2.67
CA PHE A 38 -17.39 -5.65 -3.83
C PHE A 38 -18.12 -4.31 -3.87
N ILE A 39 -18.65 -3.84 -2.73
CA ILE A 39 -19.27 -2.51 -2.60
C ILE A 39 -18.25 -1.42 -2.88
N VAL A 40 -17.06 -1.49 -2.29
CA VAL A 40 -16.01 -0.50 -2.51
C VAL A 40 -15.62 -0.47 -4.00
N HIS A 41 -15.38 -1.63 -4.59
CA HIS A 41 -15.00 -1.76 -6.00
C HIS A 41 -16.10 -1.28 -6.96
N LYS A 42 -17.35 -1.68 -6.73
CA LYS A 42 -18.47 -1.49 -7.67
C LYS A 42 -19.30 -0.22 -7.42
N LEU A 43 -19.33 0.29 -6.19
CA LEU A 43 -20.10 1.47 -5.80
C LEU A 43 -19.19 2.66 -5.47
N VAL A 44 -18.24 2.50 -4.54
CA VAL A 44 -17.45 3.63 -4.03
C VAL A 44 -16.49 4.17 -5.08
N PHE A 45 -15.69 3.32 -5.72
CA PHE A 45 -14.74 3.76 -6.75
C PHE A 45 -15.39 4.47 -7.95
N PRO A 46 -16.46 3.95 -8.59
CA PRO A 46 -17.12 4.68 -9.67
C PRO A 46 -17.83 5.95 -9.18
N LEU A 47 -18.31 5.99 -7.93
CA LEU A 47 -18.85 7.21 -7.35
C LEU A 47 -17.76 8.27 -7.18
N ILE A 48 -16.60 7.91 -6.63
CA ILE A 48 -15.44 8.81 -6.50
C ILE A 48 -15.04 9.33 -7.87
N VAL A 49 -14.83 8.46 -8.86
CA VAL A 49 -14.48 8.87 -10.22
C VAL A 49 -15.53 9.82 -10.81
N LYS A 50 -16.83 9.58 -10.57
CA LYS A 50 -17.90 10.46 -11.03
C LYS A 50 -17.83 11.85 -10.39
N PHE A 51 -17.51 11.95 -9.10
CA PHE A 51 -17.25 13.23 -8.44
C PHE A 51 -15.97 13.90 -8.98
N THR A 52 -14.98 13.10 -9.33
CA THR A 52 -13.72 13.57 -9.90
C THR A 52 -13.86 14.07 -11.34
N GLN A 53 -14.88 13.65 -12.08
CA GLN A 53 -15.18 14.21 -13.41
C GLN A 53 -15.75 15.64 -13.34
N TRP A 54 -16.07 16.13 -12.15
CA TRP A 54 -16.49 17.50 -11.92
C TRP A 54 -15.30 18.47 -11.81
N THR A 55 -14.09 17.97 -11.54
CA THR A 55 -12.88 18.77 -11.66
C THR A 55 -12.39 18.80 -13.11
N PRO A 56 -11.91 19.96 -13.60
CA PRO A 56 -11.40 20.10 -14.98
C PRO A 56 -10.07 19.35 -15.25
N THR A 57 -9.61 18.53 -14.31
CA THR A 57 -8.31 17.85 -14.33
C THR A 57 -8.45 16.33 -14.35
N ASP A 58 -7.91 15.67 -15.38
CA ASP A 58 -7.93 14.20 -15.51
C ASP A 58 -7.00 13.45 -14.54
N LEU A 59 -6.12 14.17 -13.82
CA LEU A 59 -5.15 13.59 -12.89
C LEU A 59 -5.84 12.77 -11.79
N ASP A 60 -6.81 13.39 -11.13
CA ASP A 60 -7.51 12.83 -9.99
C ASP A 60 -8.23 11.53 -10.40
N SER A 61 -8.86 11.51 -11.59
CA SER A 61 -9.55 10.34 -12.12
C SER A 61 -8.59 9.18 -12.38
N ARG A 62 -7.37 9.46 -12.84
CA ARG A 62 -6.32 8.45 -13.08
C ARG A 62 -5.76 7.91 -11.77
N MET A 63 -5.48 8.78 -10.81
CA MET A 63 -4.99 8.38 -9.49
C MET A 63 -5.98 7.44 -8.79
N VAL A 64 -7.28 7.78 -8.82
CA VAL A 64 -8.34 6.93 -8.24
C VAL A 64 -8.42 5.57 -8.93
N ARG A 65 -8.25 5.49 -10.25
CA ARG A 65 -8.22 4.22 -10.99
C ARG A 65 -7.02 3.35 -10.61
N SER A 66 -5.85 3.95 -10.44
CA SER A 66 -4.63 3.24 -10.03
C SER A 66 -4.71 2.68 -8.61
N VAL A 67 -5.49 3.31 -7.74
CA VAL A 67 -5.73 2.88 -6.35
C VAL A 67 -6.81 1.81 -6.22
N ARG A 68 -7.72 1.71 -7.21
CA ARG A 68 -8.89 0.82 -7.18
C ARG A 68 -8.57 -0.64 -6.90
N TRP A 69 -7.70 -1.22 -7.72
CA TRP A 69 -7.32 -2.63 -7.60
C TRP A 69 -6.56 -2.93 -6.30
N PRO A 70 -5.51 -2.15 -5.94
CA PRO A 70 -4.77 -2.34 -4.70
C PRO A 70 -5.64 -2.25 -3.44
N VAL A 71 -6.53 -1.27 -3.35
CA VAL A 71 -7.40 -1.10 -2.18
C VAL A 71 -8.43 -2.22 -2.08
N THR A 72 -9.03 -2.64 -3.20
CA THR A 72 -9.96 -3.77 -3.20
C THR A 72 -9.26 -5.03 -2.68
N PHE A 73 -8.04 -5.29 -3.15
CA PHE A 73 -7.23 -6.42 -2.69
C PHE A 73 -6.87 -6.30 -1.20
N GLY A 74 -6.46 -5.11 -0.74
CA GLY A 74 -6.15 -4.86 0.67
C GLY A 74 -7.33 -5.11 1.60
N ILE A 75 -8.56 -4.76 1.20
CA ILE A 75 -9.78 -5.04 1.99
C ILE A 75 -10.01 -6.54 2.12
N VAL A 76 -9.81 -7.31 1.04
CA VAL A 76 -9.96 -8.77 1.08
C VAL A 76 -8.90 -9.41 1.99
N VAL A 77 -7.65 -8.96 1.89
CA VAL A 77 -6.56 -9.42 2.76
C VAL A 77 -6.86 -9.12 4.23
N LEU A 78 -7.28 -7.89 4.54
CA LEU A 78 -7.66 -7.50 5.90
C LEU A 78 -8.82 -8.35 6.43
N GLY A 79 -9.83 -8.59 5.60
CA GLY A 79 -10.96 -9.45 5.94
C GLY A 79 -10.58 -10.88 6.26
N GLY A 80 -9.68 -11.46 5.45
CA GLY A 80 -9.13 -12.80 5.69
C GLY A 80 -8.31 -12.86 6.99
N TYR A 81 -7.52 -11.83 7.28
CA TYR A 81 -6.77 -11.71 8.52
C TYR A 81 -7.69 -11.62 9.76
N LEU A 82 -8.72 -10.78 9.71
CA LEU A 82 -9.70 -10.66 10.80
C LEU A 82 -10.48 -11.95 11.01
N ALA A 83 -10.86 -12.64 9.94
CA ALA A 83 -11.53 -13.94 10.04
C ALA A 83 -10.60 -14.99 10.68
N ALA A 84 -9.32 -15.00 10.33
CA ALA A 84 -8.36 -15.93 10.91
C ALA A 84 -8.17 -15.72 12.42
N ILE A 85 -8.12 -14.47 12.89
CA ILE A 85 -7.89 -14.15 14.31
C ILE A 85 -9.14 -14.32 15.17
N ILE A 86 -10.30 -13.92 14.66
CA ILE A 86 -11.53 -13.91 15.48
C ILE A 86 -12.14 -15.30 15.58
N SER A 87 -11.97 -16.13 14.57
CA SER A 87 -12.66 -17.42 14.47
C SER A 87 -11.82 -18.64 14.78
N PHE A 88 -10.50 -18.55 14.59
CA PHE A 88 -9.62 -19.59 15.11
C PHE A 88 -9.02 -19.04 16.39
N ASP A 89 -9.19 -19.76 17.51
CA ASP A 89 -8.51 -19.45 18.78
C ASP A 89 -7.02 -19.77 18.63
N LEU A 90 -6.35 -18.96 17.81
CA LEU A 90 -4.97 -19.16 17.38
C LEU A 90 -4.05 -19.02 18.58
N THR A 91 -3.08 -19.92 18.69
CA THR A 91 -2.01 -19.80 19.68
C THR A 91 -1.23 -18.49 19.44
N ALA A 92 -0.62 -17.91 20.48
CA ALA A 92 0.16 -16.68 20.36
C ALA A 92 1.23 -16.71 19.23
N SER A 93 1.81 -17.87 18.95
CA SER A 93 2.76 -18.08 17.84
C SER A 93 2.11 -18.03 16.44
N GLU A 94 0.86 -18.48 16.32
CA GLU A 94 0.10 -18.48 15.07
C GLU A 94 -0.45 -17.09 14.76
N GLN A 95 -0.90 -16.37 15.79
CA GLN A 95 -1.29 -14.96 15.68
C GLN A 95 -0.11 -14.08 15.21
N GLY A 96 1.09 -14.31 15.75
CA GLY A 96 2.30 -13.61 15.32
C GLY A 96 2.57 -13.79 13.83
N ARG A 97 2.48 -15.04 13.32
CA ARG A 97 2.65 -15.31 11.88
C ARG A 97 1.57 -14.65 11.02
N ALA A 98 0.31 -14.70 11.46
CA ALA A 98 -0.79 -14.06 10.77
C ALA A 98 -0.60 -12.54 10.68
N ASP A 99 -0.13 -11.90 11.75
CA ASP A 99 0.17 -10.46 11.79
C ASP A 99 1.33 -10.10 10.86
N THR A 100 2.44 -10.86 10.90
CA THR A 100 3.58 -10.69 9.98
C THR A 100 3.12 -10.77 8.52
N ILE A 101 2.31 -11.78 8.16
CA ILE A 101 1.81 -11.96 6.79
C ILE A 101 0.89 -10.82 6.38
N ALA A 102 -0.06 -10.44 7.23
CA ALA A 102 -1.01 -9.36 6.94
C ALA A 102 -0.30 -8.01 6.75
N ARG A 103 0.67 -7.69 7.61
CA ARG A 103 1.48 -6.48 7.47
C ARG A 103 2.34 -6.50 6.21
N ALA A 104 2.97 -7.62 5.88
CA ALA A 104 3.75 -7.77 4.65
C ALA A 104 2.88 -7.56 3.40
N MET A 105 1.68 -8.16 3.36
CA MET A 105 0.72 -7.95 2.29
C MET A 105 0.23 -6.49 2.23
N GLY A 106 0.05 -5.84 3.38
CA GLY A 106 -0.24 -4.42 3.48
C GLY A 106 0.85 -3.54 2.84
N ILE A 107 2.13 -3.86 3.07
CA ILE A 107 3.24 -3.17 2.40
C ILE A 107 3.18 -3.38 0.89
N VAL A 108 2.95 -4.60 0.40
CA VAL A 108 2.85 -4.88 -1.04
C VAL A 108 1.73 -4.04 -1.68
N VAL A 109 0.58 -3.93 -1.01
CA VAL A 109 -0.51 -3.04 -1.43
C VAL A 109 -0.05 -1.59 -1.45
N GLY A 110 0.62 -1.12 -0.39
CA GLY A 110 1.15 0.24 -0.29
C GLY A 110 2.15 0.59 -1.40
N ILE A 111 3.08 -0.32 -1.71
CA ILE A 111 4.04 -0.18 -2.82
C ILE A 111 3.28 -0.07 -4.15
N THR A 112 2.30 -0.95 -4.38
CA THR A 112 1.54 -0.97 -5.63
C THR A 112 0.76 0.34 -5.82
N VAL A 113 0.17 0.87 -4.74
CA VAL A 113 -0.46 2.19 -4.73
C VAL A 113 0.55 3.29 -5.05
N ALA A 114 1.68 3.34 -4.34
CA ALA A 114 2.69 4.37 -4.52
C ALA A 114 3.25 4.42 -5.95
N VAL A 115 3.58 3.26 -6.53
CA VAL A 115 4.05 3.16 -7.92
C VAL A 115 2.95 3.55 -8.92
N GLY A 116 1.71 3.15 -8.67
CA GLY A 116 0.56 3.51 -9.49
C GLY A 116 0.30 5.03 -9.49
N LEU A 117 0.39 5.66 -8.32
CA LEU A 117 0.26 7.12 -8.16
C LEU A 117 1.40 7.87 -8.85
N LEU A 118 2.65 7.44 -8.65
CA LEU A 118 3.81 8.02 -9.32
C LEU A 118 3.65 7.95 -10.84
N SER A 119 3.26 6.79 -11.36
CA SER A 119 3.06 6.59 -12.79
C SER A 119 1.94 7.48 -13.34
N SER A 120 0.81 7.54 -12.64
CA SER A 120 -0.35 8.37 -13.02
C SER A 120 -0.01 9.86 -13.04
N ALA A 121 0.78 10.33 -12.06
CA ALA A 121 1.23 11.72 -11.99
C ALA A 121 2.17 12.08 -13.15
N ILE A 122 3.11 11.18 -13.48
CA ILE A 122 4.04 11.36 -14.60
C ILE A 122 3.28 11.37 -15.93
N ASP A 123 2.34 10.43 -16.14
CA ASP A 123 1.56 10.34 -17.39
C ASP A 123 0.69 11.59 -17.59
N TRP A 124 0.02 12.05 -16.54
CA TRP A 124 -0.77 13.29 -16.62
C TRP A 124 0.09 14.51 -16.92
N TYR A 125 1.25 14.64 -16.28
CA TYR A 125 2.16 15.76 -16.52
C TYR A 125 2.66 15.77 -17.97
N LEU A 126 3.04 14.60 -18.50
CA LEU A 126 3.48 14.43 -19.89
C LEU A 126 2.42 14.86 -20.89
N GLU A 127 1.16 14.45 -20.68
CA GLU A 127 0.05 14.78 -21.58
C GLU A 127 -0.36 16.26 -21.50
N ASN A 128 -0.43 16.83 -20.29
CA ASN A 128 -0.75 18.25 -20.13
C ASN A 128 0.38 19.16 -20.67
N LEU A 129 1.63 18.70 -20.63
CA LEU A 129 2.76 19.43 -21.21
C LEU A 129 2.75 19.38 -22.74
N ALA A 130 2.46 18.20 -23.31
CA ALA A 130 2.36 18.01 -24.76
C ALA A 130 1.23 18.85 -25.39
N THR A 131 0.16 19.13 -24.64
CA THR A 131 -0.97 19.93 -25.13
C THR A 131 -0.78 21.44 -24.98
N ARG A 132 0.09 21.91 -24.07
CA ARG A 132 0.20 23.35 -23.75
C ARG A 132 1.35 24.09 -24.40
N THR A 133 2.44 23.43 -24.82
CA THR A 133 3.59 24.22 -25.28
C THR A 133 4.48 23.52 -26.30
N ASN A 134 4.82 24.29 -27.34
CA ASN A 134 5.92 24.12 -28.29
C ASN A 134 7.31 24.23 -27.60
N HIS A 135 7.44 23.80 -26.33
CA HIS A 135 8.64 23.96 -25.51
C HIS A 135 9.41 22.65 -25.33
N VAL A 136 10.72 22.81 -25.41
CA VAL A 136 11.80 21.83 -25.47
C VAL A 136 12.06 21.18 -24.09
N ILE A 137 11.02 20.75 -23.38
CA ILE A 137 11.28 19.87 -22.24
C ILE A 137 11.63 18.50 -22.82
N ASP A 138 12.88 18.10 -22.63
CA ASP A 138 13.38 16.83 -23.15
C ASP A 138 12.61 15.69 -22.46
N LEU A 139 11.68 15.08 -23.21
CA LEU A 139 10.83 13.97 -22.78
C LEU A 139 11.66 12.78 -22.26
N ARG A 140 12.97 12.77 -22.53
CA ARG A 140 13.96 11.79 -22.04
C ARG A 140 14.14 11.80 -20.51
N LEU A 141 13.79 12.88 -19.81
CA LEU A 141 13.95 12.94 -18.34
C LEU A 141 12.84 12.17 -17.58
N PHE A 142 11.64 12.02 -18.14
CA PHE A 142 10.53 11.38 -17.45
C PHE A 142 10.72 9.88 -17.20
N PRO A 143 11.25 9.08 -18.15
CA PRO A 143 11.63 7.70 -17.88
C PRO A 143 12.65 7.56 -16.76
N LEU A 144 13.60 8.51 -16.66
CA LEU A 144 14.59 8.54 -15.59
C LEU A 144 13.93 8.80 -14.23
N ILE A 145 13.07 9.81 -14.13
CA ILE A 145 12.33 10.13 -12.90
C ILE A 145 11.46 8.95 -12.48
N ARG A 146 10.75 8.31 -13.41
CA ARG A 146 9.94 7.11 -13.12
C ARG A 146 10.81 5.98 -12.57
N ARG A 147 11.98 5.74 -13.16
CA ARG A 147 12.88 4.66 -12.73
C ARG A 147 13.47 4.94 -11.35
N VAL A 148 13.97 6.16 -11.12
CA VAL A 148 14.53 6.57 -9.82
C VAL A 148 13.46 6.55 -8.73
N GLY A 149 12.28 7.12 -8.99
CA GLY A 149 11.16 7.08 -8.06
C GLY A 149 10.71 5.65 -7.76
N GLY A 150 10.66 4.78 -8.76
CA GLY A 150 10.40 3.35 -8.57
C GLY A 150 11.43 2.68 -7.66
N VAL A 151 12.73 2.91 -7.90
CA VAL A 151 13.81 2.37 -7.05
C VAL A 151 13.67 2.83 -5.60
N ILE A 152 13.32 4.10 -5.37
CA ILE A 152 13.10 4.63 -4.01
C ILE A 152 11.91 3.93 -3.35
N ILE A 153 10.77 3.81 -4.05
CA ILE A 153 9.57 3.16 -3.51
C ILE A 153 9.84 1.69 -3.18
N TYR A 154 10.47 0.95 -4.09
CA TYR A 154 10.83 -0.45 -3.83
C TYR A 154 11.87 -0.60 -2.72
N GLY A 155 12.84 0.31 -2.63
CA GLY A 155 13.84 0.34 -1.57
C GLY A 155 13.20 0.53 -0.19
N ILE A 156 12.30 1.52 -0.06
CA ILE A 156 11.53 1.73 1.18
C ILE A 156 10.68 0.50 1.49
N GLY A 157 9.99 -0.04 0.49
CA GLY A 157 9.20 -1.26 0.63
C GLY A 157 9.99 -2.44 1.17
N ALA A 158 11.21 -2.66 0.65
CA ALA A 158 12.10 -3.70 1.12
C ALA A 158 12.53 -3.47 2.58
N LEU A 159 12.86 -2.23 2.97
CA LEU A 159 13.20 -1.91 4.35
C LEU A 159 12.05 -2.19 5.32
N LEU A 160 10.82 -1.81 4.95
CA LEU A 160 9.65 -2.07 5.77
C LEU A 160 9.36 -3.57 5.94
N VAL A 161 9.62 -4.38 4.91
CA VAL A 161 9.50 -5.85 5.02
C VAL A 161 10.56 -6.43 5.95
N LEU A 162 11.80 -5.94 5.87
CA LEU A 162 12.87 -6.36 6.78
C LEU A 162 12.56 -5.99 8.24
N ASP A 163 11.97 -4.81 8.47
CA ASP A 163 11.55 -4.35 9.80
C ASP A 163 10.48 -5.28 10.41
N ILE A 164 9.51 -5.72 9.61
CA ILE A 164 8.50 -6.71 10.04
C ILE A 164 9.12 -8.06 10.41
N MET A 165 10.25 -8.41 9.81
CA MET A 165 10.99 -9.64 10.12
C MET A 165 11.91 -9.49 11.34
N ASP A 166 11.76 -8.42 12.12
CA ASP A 166 12.60 -8.06 13.26
C ASP A 166 14.10 -7.90 12.89
N ILE A 167 14.38 -7.57 11.62
CA ILE A 167 15.75 -7.28 11.16
C ILE A 167 16.03 -5.80 11.39
N ASN A 168 17.10 -5.50 12.12
CA ASN A 168 17.49 -4.11 12.36
C ASN A 168 17.84 -3.38 11.05
N ILE A 169 16.97 -2.45 10.65
CA ILE A 169 17.11 -1.66 9.42
C ILE A 169 18.00 -0.42 9.60
N SER A 170 18.39 -0.07 10.83
CA SER A 170 19.18 1.14 11.11
C SER A 170 20.50 1.19 10.33
N PRO A 171 21.29 0.10 10.23
CA PRO A 171 22.51 0.08 9.41
C PRO A 171 22.22 0.27 7.91
N LEU A 172 21.11 -0.28 7.41
CA LEU A 172 20.71 -0.14 6.00
C LEU A 172 20.30 1.30 5.70
N ILE A 173 19.51 1.93 6.58
CA ILE A 173 19.14 3.35 6.45
C ILE A 173 20.38 4.24 6.53
N ALA A 174 21.30 3.96 7.46
CA ALA A 174 22.56 4.70 7.56
C ALA A 174 23.41 4.55 6.29
N GLY A 175 23.49 3.34 5.74
CA GLY A 175 24.16 3.05 4.47
C GLY A 175 23.53 3.77 3.28
N LEU A 176 22.19 3.81 3.18
CA LEU A 176 21.47 4.58 2.18
C LEU A 176 21.69 6.09 2.34
N GLY A 177 21.78 6.58 3.58
CA GLY A 177 22.14 7.98 3.87
C GLY A 177 23.54 8.34 3.38
N LEU A 178 24.54 7.51 3.68
CA LEU A 178 25.92 7.68 3.17
C LEU A 178 25.98 7.53 1.64
N GLY A 179 25.22 6.60 1.06
CA GLY A 179 25.08 6.43 -0.38
C GLY A 179 24.46 7.66 -1.05
N GLY A 180 23.42 8.25 -0.44
CA GLY A 180 22.81 9.49 -0.87
C GLY A 180 23.79 10.66 -0.85
N LEU A 181 24.64 10.76 0.18
CA LEU A 181 25.73 11.73 0.23
C LEU A 181 26.73 11.51 -0.91
N ALA A 182 27.13 10.27 -1.18
CA ALA A 182 28.02 9.96 -2.30
C ALA A 182 27.44 10.37 -3.66
N VAL A 183 26.14 10.10 -3.90
CA VAL A 183 25.44 10.54 -5.11
C VAL A 183 25.36 12.06 -5.19
N ALA A 184 25.06 12.74 -4.08
CA ALA A 184 25.00 14.20 -4.03
C ALA A 184 26.36 14.83 -4.37
N LEU A 185 27.45 14.29 -3.82
CA LEU A 185 28.81 14.74 -4.14
C LEU A 185 29.17 14.48 -5.62
N ALA A 186 28.74 13.36 -6.18
CA ALA A 186 28.99 13.04 -7.59
C ALA A 186 28.26 14.00 -8.56
N ILE A 187 27.03 14.42 -8.21
CA ILE A 187 26.21 15.32 -9.04
C ILE A 187 26.51 16.81 -8.76
N GLN A 188 27.20 17.13 -7.67
CA GLN A 188 27.52 18.50 -7.24
C GLN A 188 28.10 19.37 -8.38
N PRO A 189 29.08 18.94 -9.19
CA PRO A 189 29.63 19.78 -10.27
C PRO A 189 28.59 20.10 -11.35
N THR A 190 27.71 19.15 -11.67
CA THR A 190 26.64 19.34 -12.66
C THR A 190 25.64 20.39 -12.20
N LEU A 191 25.23 20.34 -10.93
CA LEU A 191 24.32 21.34 -10.36
C LEU A 191 24.97 22.73 -10.26
N ALA A 192 26.25 22.79 -9.87
CA ALA A 192 27.01 24.04 -9.81
C ALA A 192 27.08 24.71 -11.20
N ASN A 193 27.36 23.94 -12.25
CA ASN A 193 27.39 24.44 -13.62
C ASN A 193 26.02 24.90 -14.12
N LEU A 194 24.94 24.19 -13.74
CA LEU A 194 23.57 24.58 -14.09
C LEU A 194 23.20 25.94 -13.49
N PHE A 195 23.51 26.16 -12.20
CA PHE A 195 23.23 27.44 -11.54
C PHE A 195 24.09 28.59 -12.10
N ALA A 196 25.36 28.33 -12.39
CA ALA A 196 26.23 29.31 -13.03
C ALA A 196 25.68 29.75 -14.40
N GLY A 197 25.15 28.81 -15.20
CA GLY A 197 24.53 29.11 -16.49
C GLY A 197 23.29 30.01 -16.37
N THR A 198 22.40 29.75 -15.40
CA THR A 198 21.24 30.61 -15.16
C THR A 198 21.62 32.02 -14.70
N TYR A 199 22.63 32.15 -13.83
CA TYR A 199 23.09 33.46 -13.34
C TYR A 199 23.70 34.33 -14.46
N VAL A 200 24.30 33.73 -15.48
CA VAL A 200 24.85 34.46 -16.63
C VAL A 200 23.75 34.91 -17.60
N MET A 201 22.59 34.23 -17.65
CA MET A 201 21.47 34.59 -18.53
C MET A 201 20.51 35.63 -17.95
N THR A 202 20.50 35.83 -16.63
CA THR A 202 19.68 36.84 -15.93
C THR A 202 20.50 38.06 -15.58
#